data_AF-A0A6F9B7D0-F1
#
_entry.id   AF-A0A6F9B7D0-F1
#
_cell.length_a   1.000
_cell.length_b   1.000
_cell.length_c   1.000
_cell.angle_alpha   90.00
_cell.angle_beta   90.00
_cell.angle_gamma   90.00
#
_symmetry.space_group_name_H-M   'P 1'
#
loop_
_entity.id
_entity.type
_entity.pdbx_description
1 polymer ?
#
loop_
_entity_poly.entity_id
_entity_poly.type
_entity_poly.pdbx_seq_one_letter_code
_entity_poly.pdbx_strand_id
1 'polypeptide(L)'
;MPCSVWTEESSCTVLNSTIVAEINCTYSCGSECWKSSKYPCLQVFVSLNTSGKVVRLSHNEEAQDTNPECFYVPKCRKDYNAIHTVVMNISERLKTQQQVLCYMDPGEQQDNALLTRIYGRLAVFHSLFWPTCTLIGGTIIIAMVKLTQYLSIMCEQVGRIKRGLDPALVTAIPHK
;
A
#
# COMPACT_ATOMS: atom_id res chain seq x y z
N MET A 1 4.35 -2.06 -17.96
CA MET A 1 3.92 -2.43 -16.60
C MET A 1 4.56 -3.77 -16.28
N PRO A 2 5.30 -3.94 -15.18
CA PRO A 2 5.91 -5.22 -14.89
C PRO A 2 4.80 -6.18 -14.45
N CYS A 3 4.55 -7.22 -15.23
CA CYS A 3 3.87 -8.40 -14.73
C CYS A 3 4.71 -8.94 -13.58
N SER A 4 4.08 -9.33 -12.47
CA SER A 4 4.76 -10.08 -11.42
C SER A 4 5.42 -11.32 -12.03
N VAL A 5 6.67 -11.55 -11.70
CA VAL A 5 7.41 -12.71 -12.20
C VAL A 5 6.99 -14.00 -11.46
N TRP A 6 6.53 -13.86 -10.21
CA TRP A 6 6.06 -14.97 -9.36
C TRP A 6 4.67 -15.47 -9.76
N THR A 7 4.61 -16.58 -10.50
CA THR A 7 3.36 -17.10 -11.07
C THR A 7 3.03 -18.54 -10.69
N GLU A 8 4.02 -19.36 -10.33
CA GLU A 8 3.80 -20.78 -10.06
C GLU A 8 3.46 -21.02 -8.58
N GLU A 9 2.20 -21.33 -8.31
CA GLU A 9 1.71 -21.69 -6.98
C GLU A 9 1.97 -23.17 -6.69
N SER A 10 2.60 -23.46 -5.56
CA SER A 10 2.87 -24.83 -5.12
C SER A 10 2.75 -24.97 -3.60
N SER A 11 2.64 -26.21 -3.13
CA SER A 11 2.71 -26.52 -1.69
C SER A 11 4.16 -26.77 -1.30
N CYS A 12 4.61 -26.06 -0.28
CA CYS A 12 5.96 -26.13 0.28
C CYS A 12 5.91 -26.70 1.69
N THR A 13 6.89 -27.56 2.01
CA THR A 13 7.07 -28.09 3.37
C THR A 13 8.21 -27.35 4.07
N VAL A 14 7.93 -26.76 5.24
CA VAL A 14 8.92 -26.07 6.06
C VAL A 14 9.89 -27.09 6.67
N LEU A 15 11.17 -26.93 6.37
CA LEU A 15 12.25 -27.78 6.86
C LEU A 15 12.95 -27.16 8.06
N ASN A 16 13.30 -25.88 7.97
CA ASN A 16 14.02 -25.17 9.01
C ASN A 16 13.53 -23.73 9.12
N SER A 17 13.52 -23.21 10.34
CA SER A 17 13.12 -21.85 10.71
C SER A 17 13.97 -21.42 11.91
N THR A 18 15.03 -20.66 11.65
CA THR A 18 16.02 -20.26 12.67
C THR A 18 16.48 -18.82 12.48
N ILE A 19 16.76 -18.14 13.58
CA ILE A 19 17.36 -16.80 13.55
C ILE A 19 18.88 -16.97 13.38
N VAL A 20 19.44 -16.37 12.33
CA VAL A 20 20.85 -16.57 11.94
C VAL A 20 21.75 -15.38 12.22
N ALA A 21 21.18 -14.17 12.30
CA ALA A 21 21.94 -12.94 12.48
C ALA A 21 21.11 -11.80 13.08
N GLU A 22 21.76 -10.76 13.57
CA GLU A 22 21.14 -9.47 13.87
C GLU A 22 21.60 -8.44 12.83
N ILE A 23 20.65 -7.82 12.13
CA ILE A 23 20.92 -6.84 11.08
C ILE A 23 20.66 -5.43 11.63
N ASN A 24 21.59 -4.52 11.37
CA ASN A 24 21.43 -3.12 11.76
C ASN A 24 20.41 -2.44 10.86
N CYS A 25 19.53 -1.64 11.45
CA CYS A 25 18.55 -0.83 10.74
C CYS A 25 18.49 0.56 11.33
N THR A 26 17.90 1.51 10.61
CA THR A 26 17.67 2.87 11.10
C THR A 26 16.19 3.17 11.21
N TYR A 27 15.80 3.89 12.26
CA TYR A 27 14.43 4.35 12.45
C TYR A 27 14.39 5.86 12.72
N SER A 28 13.33 6.51 12.26
CA SER A 28 13.10 7.93 12.54
C SER A 28 12.61 8.13 13.97
N CYS A 29 13.24 9.03 14.72
CA CYS A 29 12.89 9.33 16.10
C CYS A 29 12.15 10.68 16.28
N GLY A 30 11.84 11.38 15.19
CA GLY A 30 11.24 12.72 15.16
C GLY A 30 11.71 13.53 13.94
N SER A 31 11.52 14.85 13.97
CA SER A 31 12.03 15.75 12.92
C SER A 31 13.56 15.67 12.85
N GLU A 32 14.09 15.28 11.69
CA GLU A 32 15.54 15.18 11.41
C GLU A 32 16.33 14.26 12.36
N CYS A 33 15.69 13.28 12.99
CA CYS A 33 16.37 12.30 13.84
C CYS A 33 16.33 10.90 13.23
N TRP A 34 17.51 10.32 13.00
CA TRP A 34 17.68 8.91 12.66
C TRP A 34 18.51 8.22 13.74
N LYS A 35 18.01 7.10 14.25
CA LYS A 35 18.73 6.28 15.23
C LYS A 35 18.92 4.87 14.70
N SER A 36 20.07 4.28 15.00
CA SER A 36 20.34 2.87 14.72
C SER A 36 19.62 1.98 15.73
N SER A 37 19.06 0.89 15.23
CA SER A 37 18.55 -0.24 15.98
C SER A 37 18.97 -1.52 15.27
N LYS A 38 18.45 -2.66 15.72
CA LYS A 38 18.69 -3.96 15.10
C LYS A 38 17.38 -4.71 14.91
N TYR A 39 17.39 -5.70 14.03
CA TYR A 39 16.35 -6.70 13.94
C TYR A 39 16.96 -8.10 13.72
N PRO A 40 16.35 -9.15 14.27
CA PRO A 40 16.80 -10.52 14.03
C PRO A 40 16.39 -10.98 12.63
N CYS A 41 17.35 -11.55 11.90
CA CYS A 41 17.15 -12.17 10.59
C CYS A 41 16.68 -13.61 10.78
N LEU A 42 15.40 -13.86 10.49
CA LEU A 42 14.85 -15.21 10.44
C LEU A 42 15.14 -15.81 9.07
N GLN A 43 15.79 -16.98 9.02
CA GLN A 43 16.01 -17.73 7.80
C GLN A 43 15.12 -18.98 7.80
N VAL A 44 14.40 -19.17 6.69
CA VAL A 44 13.45 -20.27 6.53
C VAL A 44 13.78 -21.03 5.26
N PHE A 45 13.89 -22.35 5.38
CA PHE A 45 14.08 -23.25 4.24
C PHE A 45 12.85 -24.12 4.07
N VAL A 46 12.43 -24.28 2.82
CA VAL A 46 11.30 -25.12 2.43
C VAL A 46 11.71 -26.11 1.36
N SER A 47 11.10 -27.30 1.37
CA SER A 47 11.13 -28.21 0.21
C SER A 47 9.88 -28.02 -0.63
N LEU A 48 10.05 -27.85 -1.92
CA LEU A 48 8.97 -27.83 -2.89
C LEU A 48 8.39 -29.23 -3.04
N ASN A 49 7.08 -29.41 -2.85
CA ASN A 49 6.48 -30.75 -2.99
C ASN A 49 6.49 -31.25 -4.44
N THR A 50 6.56 -30.35 -5.43
CA THR A 50 6.55 -30.68 -6.85
C THR A 50 7.90 -31.23 -7.35
N SER A 51 9.01 -30.66 -6.86
CA SER A 51 10.37 -30.98 -7.32
C SER A 51 11.28 -31.58 -6.26
N GLY A 52 10.89 -31.53 -4.98
CA GLY A 52 11.73 -31.90 -3.84
C GLY A 52 12.90 -30.93 -3.59
N LYS A 53 13.05 -29.88 -4.40
CA LYS A 53 14.14 -28.92 -4.28
C LYS A 53 13.98 -28.08 -3.00
N VAL A 54 15.09 -27.89 -2.30
CA VAL A 54 15.16 -27.04 -1.11
C VAL A 54 15.50 -25.62 -1.52
N VAL A 55 14.66 -24.67 -1.13
CA VAL A 55 14.81 -23.24 -1.45
C VAL A 55 14.61 -22.40 -0.21
N ARG A 56 15.14 -21.17 -0.22
CA ARG A 56 14.88 -20.20 0.83
C ARG A 56 13.49 -19.62 0.64
N LEU A 57 12.77 -19.45 1.73
CA LEU A 57 11.48 -18.80 1.71
C LEU A 57 11.65 -17.33 2.13
N SER A 58 10.99 -16.45 1.40
CA SER A 58 10.82 -15.04 1.70
C SER A 58 9.34 -14.74 1.91
N HIS A 59 9.01 -13.86 2.84
CA HIS A 59 7.62 -13.55 3.19
C HIS A 59 6.89 -12.90 2.01
N ASN A 60 7.52 -11.93 1.36
CA ASN A 60 6.97 -11.13 0.27
C ASN A 60 8.08 -10.59 -0.63
N GLU A 61 7.71 -10.02 -1.78
CA GLU A 61 8.66 -9.42 -2.72
C GLU A 61 9.47 -8.28 -2.08
N GLU A 62 8.86 -7.47 -1.20
CA GLU A 62 9.55 -6.38 -0.50
C GLU A 62 10.66 -6.87 0.43
N ALA A 63 10.43 -7.97 1.17
CA ALA A 63 11.46 -8.58 2.00
C ALA A 63 12.60 -9.13 1.13
N GLN A 64 12.24 -9.80 0.02
CA GLN A 64 13.21 -10.33 -0.96
C GLN A 64 14.09 -9.22 -1.55
N ASP A 65 13.50 -8.08 -1.93
CA ASP A 65 14.22 -6.94 -2.50
C ASP A 65 15.10 -6.24 -1.46
N THR A 66 14.65 -6.18 -0.20
CA THR A 66 15.37 -5.49 0.88
C THR A 66 16.54 -6.32 1.43
N ASN A 67 16.30 -7.60 1.70
CA ASN A 67 17.32 -8.53 2.16
C ASN A 67 16.95 -9.98 1.76
N PRO A 68 17.53 -10.51 0.67
CA PRO A 68 17.17 -11.83 0.14
C PRO A 68 17.62 -13.00 1.03
N GLU A 69 18.40 -12.77 2.08
CA GLU A 69 18.82 -13.81 3.02
C GLU A 69 17.82 -14.04 4.15
N CYS A 70 16.98 -13.04 4.45
CA CYS A 70 16.03 -13.06 5.56
C CYS A 70 14.60 -13.28 5.06
N PHE A 71 13.90 -14.23 5.67
CA PHE A 71 12.49 -14.50 5.40
C PHE A 71 11.60 -13.27 5.64
N TYR A 72 11.82 -12.55 6.74
CA TYR A 72 10.99 -11.41 7.14
C TYR A 72 11.85 -10.22 7.52
N VAL A 73 11.57 -9.06 6.92
CA VAL A 73 12.23 -7.79 7.21
C VAL A 73 11.22 -6.84 7.88
N PRO A 74 11.22 -6.73 9.22
CA PRO A 74 10.31 -5.84 9.93
C PRO A 74 10.70 -4.37 9.72
N LYS A 75 9.72 -3.47 9.89
CA LYS A 75 10.00 -2.04 10.01
C LYS A 75 10.87 -1.79 11.25
N CYS A 76 11.96 -1.06 11.06
CA CYS A 76 12.88 -0.73 12.15
C CYS A 76 12.19 0.08 13.25
N ARG A 77 12.34 -0.35 14.50
CA ARG A 77 11.81 0.33 15.69
C ARG A 77 12.86 0.41 16.78
N LYS A 78 12.64 1.32 17.73
CA LYS A 78 13.45 1.44 18.94
C LYS A 78 13.39 0.17 19.81
N ASP A 79 12.22 -0.44 19.92
CA ASP A 79 12.00 -1.60 20.78
C ASP A 79 12.42 -2.89 20.06
N TYR A 80 13.67 -3.29 20.31
CA TYR A 80 14.23 -4.54 19.79
C TYR A 80 13.46 -5.77 20.31
N ASN A 81 13.08 -5.77 21.59
CA ASN A 81 12.42 -6.92 22.22
C ASN A 81 11.06 -7.16 21.58
N ALA A 82 10.30 -6.10 21.30
CA ALA A 82 9.04 -6.23 20.58
C ALA A 82 9.22 -6.83 19.18
N ILE A 83 10.25 -6.39 18.42
CA ILE A 83 10.57 -6.97 17.11
C ILE A 83 10.96 -8.43 17.25
N HIS A 84 11.83 -8.75 18.22
CA HIS A 84 12.30 -10.10 18.47
C HIS A 84 11.15 -11.05 18.81
N THR A 85 10.22 -10.65 19.68
CA THR A 85 9.03 -11.43 20.00
C THR A 85 8.14 -11.69 18.78
N VAL A 86 7.97 -10.71 17.89
CA VAL A 86 7.22 -10.89 16.64
C VAL A 86 7.90 -11.93 15.75
N VAL A 87 9.21 -11.80 15.53
CA VAL A 87 9.98 -12.73 14.69
C VAL A 87 9.98 -14.14 15.26
N MET A 88 10.08 -14.29 16.59
CA MET A 88 9.98 -15.58 17.27
C MET A 88 8.61 -16.23 17.10
N ASN A 89 7.53 -15.47 17.26
CA ASN A 89 6.16 -15.97 17.08
C ASN A 89 5.91 -16.43 15.63
N ILE A 90 6.44 -15.70 14.64
CA ILE A 90 6.41 -16.11 13.23
C ILE A 90 7.16 -17.43 13.04
N SER A 91 8.37 -17.54 13.60
CA SER A 91 9.16 -18.78 13.55
C SER A 91 8.40 -19.96 14.16
N GLU A 92 7.79 -19.80 15.34
CA GLU A 92 7.01 -20.85 16.00
C GLU A 92 5.81 -21.26 15.16
N ARG A 93 5.06 -20.30 14.59
CA ARG A 93 3.92 -20.59 13.70
C ARG A 93 4.35 -21.38 12.47
N LEU A 94 5.48 -21.04 11.87
CA LEU A 94 6.02 -21.79 10.72
C LEU A 94 6.47 -23.20 11.11
N LYS A 95 6.99 -23.38 12.33
CA LYS A 95 7.34 -24.72 12.85
C LYS A 95 6.09 -25.57 13.10
N THR A 96 5.02 -24.96 13.61
CA THR A 96 3.74 -25.66 13.80
C THR A 96 3.04 -25.95 12.48
N GLN A 97 3.09 -25.00 11.53
CA GLN A 97 2.46 -25.12 10.23
C GLN A 97 3.48 -25.63 9.20
N GLN A 98 3.64 -26.95 9.16
CA GLN A 98 4.62 -27.60 8.31
C GLN A 98 4.38 -27.39 6.80
N GLN A 99 3.12 -27.23 6.38
CA GLN A 99 2.77 -26.99 4.97
C GLN A 99 2.30 -25.55 4.76
N VAL A 100 2.94 -24.88 3.81
CA VAL A 100 2.65 -23.49 3.43
C VAL A 100 2.52 -23.38 1.92
N LEU A 101 1.69 -22.45 1.47
CA LEU A 101 1.58 -22.11 0.06
C LEU A 101 2.79 -21.27 -0.34
N CYS A 102 3.41 -21.57 -1.48
CA CYS A 102 4.58 -20.85 -1.95
C CYS A 102 4.50 -20.55 -3.45
N TYR A 103 5.07 -19.42 -3.84
CA TYR A 103 5.13 -18.94 -5.19
C TYR A 103 6.56 -19.00 -5.71
N MET A 104 6.73 -19.58 -6.89
CA MET A 104 7.99 -19.74 -7.59
C MET A 104 8.05 -18.83 -8.82
N ASP A 105 9.29 -18.43 -9.15
CA ASP A 105 9.62 -17.76 -10.40
C ASP A 105 9.90 -18.83 -11.49
N PRO A 106 9.17 -18.84 -12.62
CA PRO A 106 9.41 -19.76 -13.74
C PRO A 106 10.76 -19.50 -14.45
N GLY A 107 11.36 -18.33 -14.25
CA GLY A 107 12.76 -18.08 -14.56
C GLY A 107 13.61 -18.77 -13.50
N GLU A 108 14.05 -20.00 -13.80
CA GLU A 108 14.79 -20.99 -13.02
C GLU A 108 16.08 -20.51 -12.29
N GLN A 109 16.31 -19.21 -12.17
CA GLN A 109 17.57 -18.58 -11.78
C GLN A 109 17.68 -18.22 -10.29
N GLN A 110 16.62 -18.36 -9.49
CA GLN A 110 16.69 -18.08 -8.04
C GLN A 110 16.27 -19.29 -7.18
N ASP A 111 17.12 -19.64 -6.22
CA ASP A 111 16.85 -20.62 -5.16
C ASP A 111 15.94 -20.05 -4.05
N ASN A 112 14.93 -19.27 -4.44
CA ASN A 112 14.05 -18.53 -3.54
C ASN A 112 12.59 -18.77 -3.90
N ALA A 113 11.74 -18.83 -2.88
CA ALA A 113 10.29 -18.93 -2.99
C ALA A 113 9.64 -17.83 -2.14
N LEU A 114 8.43 -17.42 -2.52
CA LEU A 114 7.66 -16.42 -1.78
C LEU A 114 6.44 -17.02 -1.10
N LEU A 115 6.18 -16.63 0.16
CA LEU A 115 4.97 -17.04 0.87
C LEU A 115 3.74 -16.26 0.40
N THR A 116 3.86 -14.94 0.22
CA THR A 116 2.77 -14.09 -0.25
C THR A 116 3.20 -13.13 -1.34
N ARG A 117 2.28 -12.83 -2.26
CA ARG A 117 2.48 -11.91 -3.38
C ARG A 117 1.74 -10.60 -3.12
N ILE A 118 2.47 -9.49 -2.99
CA ILE A 118 1.93 -8.17 -2.67
C ILE A 118 1.77 -7.31 -3.93
N TYR A 119 2.71 -7.36 -4.88
CA TYR A 119 2.67 -6.46 -6.03
C TYR A 119 1.51 -6.74 -6.98
N GLY A 120 1.07 -8.00 -7.07
CA GLY A 120 -0.11 -8.36 -7.88
C GLY A 120 -1.40 -7.71 -7.39
N ARG A 121 -1.59 -7.61 -6.07
CA ARG A 121 -2.84 -7.09 -5.47
C ARG A 121 -2.81 -5.57 -5.37
N LEU A 122 -1.70 -4.99 -4.93
CA LEU A 122 -1.58 -3.54 -4.74
C LEU A 122 -1.58 -2.75 -6.06
N ALA A 123 -0.95 -3.29 -7.12
CA ALA A 123 -0.94 -2.65 -8.43
C ALA A 123 -2.33 -2.50 -9.05
N VAL A 124 -3.21 -3.50 -8.87
CA VAL A 124 -4.59 -3.46 -9.40
C VAL A 124 -5.40 -2.36 -8.71
N PHE A 125 -5.25 -2.20 -7.39
CA PHE A 125 -5.93 -1.15 -6.65
C PHE A 125 -5.47 0.23 -7.11
N HIS A 126 -4.16 0.50 -7.19
CA HIS A 126 -3.67 1.80 -7.64
C HIS A 126 -4.02 2.12 -9.09
N SER A 127 -4.02 1.11 -9.98
CA SER A 127 -4.31 1.32 -11.40
C SER A 127 -5.77 1.63 -11.70
N LEU A 128 -6.73 1.16 -10.89
CA LEU A 128 -8.16 1.38 -11.12
C LEU A 128 -8.73 2.49 -10.25
N PHE A 129 -8.29 2.55 -8.99
CA PHE A 129 -8.79 3.53 -8.03
C PHE A 129 -8.38 4.94 -8.41
N TRP A 130 -7.12 5.14 -8.84
CA TRP A 130 -6.62 6.46 -9.18
C TRP A 130 -7.36 7.09 -10.37
N PRO A 131 -7.51 6.41 -11.54
CA PRO A 131 -8.32 6.94 -12.63
C PRO A 131 -9.77 7.21 -12.22
N THR A 132 -10.40 6.33 -11.45
CA THR A 132 -11.78 6.50 -11.00
C THR A 132 -11.92 7.73 -10.10
N CYS A 133 -11.02 7.92 -9.13
CA CYS A 133 -11.02 9.10 -8.27
C CYS A 133 -10.78 10.39 -9.05
N THR A 134 -9.88 10.38 -10.04
CA THR A 134 -9.65 11.56 -10.89
C THR A 134 -10.87 11.90 -11.74
N LEU A 135 -11.59 10.88 -12.26
CA LEU A 135 -12.82 11.08 -13.02
C LEU A 135 -13.93 11.66 -12.13
N ILE A 136 -14.14 11.10 -10.94
CA ILE A 136 -15.16 11.59 -9.99
C ILE A 136 -14.81 13.01 -9.52
N GLY A 137 -13.56 13.28 -9.18
CA GLY A 137 -13.12 14.63 -8.81
C GLY A 137 -13.35 15.62 -9.95
N GLY A 138 -13.02 15.23 -11.19
CA GLY A 138 -13.23 16.06 -12.38
C GLY A 138 -14.71 16.36 -12.64
N THR A 139 -15.60 15.37 -12.54
CA THR A 139 -17.04 15.57 -12.74
C THR A 139 -17.66 16.47 -11.67
N ILE A 140 -17.24 16.34 -10.40
CA ILE A 140 -17.68 17.20 -9.31
C ILE A 140 -17.28 18.65 -9.55
N ILE A 141 -16.04 18.91 -9.97
CA ILE A 141 -15.56 20.27 -10.28
C ILE A 141 -16.41 20.90 -11.39
N ILE A 142 -16.65 20.18 -12.49
CA ILE A 142 -17.47 20.68 -13.61
C ILE A 142 -18.90 20.97 -13.15
N ALA A 143 -19.50 20.06 -12.38
CA ALA A 143 -20.85 20.23 -11.85
C ALA A 143 -20.96 21.47 -10.96
N MET A 144 -19.98 21.70 -10.07
CA MET A 144 -19.95 22.88 -9.20
C MET A 144 -19.84 24.17 -10.00
N VAL A 145 -18.95 24.22 -11.00
CA VAL A 145 -18.82 25.40 -11.88
C VAL A 145 -20.13 25.68 -12.62
N LYS A 146 -20.81 24.64 -13.13
CA LYS A 146 -22.10 24.80 -13.80
C LYS A 146 -23.20 25.25 -12.84
N LEU A 147 -23.20 24.76 -11.61
CA LEU A 147 -24.14 25.18 -10.58
C LEU A 147 -23.96 26.66 -10.25
N THR A 148 -22.72 27.12 -10.05
CA THR A 148 -22.41 28.53 -9.79
C THR A 148 -22.80 29.43 -10.96
N GLN A 149 -22.53 29.01 -12.20
CA GLN A 149 -22.94 29.75 -13.41
C GLN A 149 -24.47 29.85 -13.52
N TYR A 150 -25.19 28.74 -13.28
CA TYR A 150 -26.65 28.72 -13.31
C TYR A 150 -27.24 29.66 -12.25
N LEU A 151 -26.71 29.62 -11.03
CA LEU A 151 -27.12 30.52 -9.95
C LEU A 151 -26.86 31.99 -10.31
N SER A 152 -25.72 32.31 -10.93
CA SER A 152 -25.41 33.68 -11.36
C SER A 152 -26.41 34.21 -12.39
N ILE A 153 -26.78 33.40 -13.39
CA ILE A 153 -27.75 33.78 -14.43
C ILE A 153 -29.13 34.00 -13.81
N MET A 154 -29.55 33.11 -12.91
CA MET A 154 -30.83 33.23 -12.21
C MET A 154 -30.86 34.47 -11.30
N CYS A 155 -29.78 34.77 -10.58
CA CYS A 155 -29.67 36.00 -9.81
C CYS A 155 -29.75 37.25 -10.69
N GLU A 156 -29.15 37.22 -11.89
CA GLU A 156 -29.24 38.34 -12.83
C GLU A 156 -30.67 38.52 -13.36
N GLN A 157 -31.37 37.43 -13.71
CA GLN A 157 -32.76 37.49 -14.16
C GLN A 157 -33.69 38.01 -13.07
N VAL A 158 -33.57 37.51 -11.84
CA VAL A 158 -34.34 38.01 -10.68
C VAL A 158 -34.02 39.47 -10.39
N GLY A 159 -32.76 39.88 -10.50
CA GLY A 159 -32.34 41.27 -10.34
C GLY A 159 -32.91 42.20 -11.43
N ARG A 160 -32.99 41.74 -12.69
CA ARG A 160 -33.62 42.47 -13.79
C ARG A 160 -35.14 42.57 -13.61
N ILE A 161 -35.80 41.51 -13.15
CA ILE A 161 -37.23 41.53 -12.83
C ILE A 161 -37.51 42.52 -11.69
N LYS A 162 -36.69 42.49 -10.62
CA LYS A 162 -36.81 43.44 -9.50
C LYS A 162 -36.66 44.89 -9.96
N ARG A 163 -35.65 45.20 -10.80
CA ARG A 163 -35.45 46.55 -11.37
C ARG A 163 -36.55 46.97 -12.34
N GLY A 164 -37.14 46.03 -13.09
CA GLY A 164 -38.29 46.28 -13.97
C GLY A 164 -39.61 46.45 -13.21
N LEU A 165 -39.71 45.90 -11.99
CA LEU A 165 -40.85 46.02 -11.08
C LEU A 165 -40.70 47.18 -10.07
N ASP A 166 -39.61 47.94 -10.13
CA ASP A 166 -39.43 49.23 -9.43
C ASP A 166 -39.83 50.46 -10.30
N PRO A 167 -41.04 50.57 -10.91
CA PRO A 167 -41.58 51.90 -11.24
C PRO A 167 -42.05 52.70 -10.01
N ALA A 168 -42.09 52.09 -8.82
CA ALA A 168 -42.74 52.67 -7.64
C ALA A 168 -41.78 53.33 -6.61
N LEU A 169 -40.46 53.37 -6.85
CA LEU A 169 -39.49 54.06 -5.96
C LEU A 169 -38.67 55.12 -6.70
N VAL A 170 -39.30 55.89 -7.61
CA VAL A 170 -38.70 57.12 -8.18
C VAL A 170 -39.47 58.39 -7.75
N THR A 171 -40.55 58.27 -6.98
CA THR A 171 -41.32 59.45 -6.51
C THR A 171 -41.40 59.51 -4.99
N ALA A 172 -40.26 59.74 -4.33
CA ALA A 172 -40.24 60.23 -2.95
C ALA A 172 -38.86 60.82 -2.59
N ILE A 173 -38.45 61.90 -3.26
CA ILE A 173 -37.43 62.81 -2.72
C ILE A 173 -38.01 64.23 -2.78
N PRO A 174 -38.47 64.81 -1.65
CA PRO A 174 -38.86 66.20 -1.60
C PRO A 174 -37.58 67.03 -1.41
N HIS A 175 -37.18 67.78 -2.44
CA HIS A 175 -36.17 68.81 -2.29
C HIS A 175 -36.85 70.18 -2.43
N LYS A 176 -37.01 70.81 -1.26
CA LYS A 176 -37.19 72.24 -0.96
C LYS A 176 -37.80 73.16 -2.02
#